data_AF-A0A3B1E8E1-F1
#
_entry.id   AF-A0A3B1E8E1-F1
#
_cell.length_a   1.000
_cell.length_b   1.000
_cell.length_c   1.000
_cell.angle_alpha   90.00
_cell.angle_beta   90.00
_cell.angle_gamma   90.00
#
_symmetry.space_group_name_H-M   'P 1'
#
loop_
_entity.id
_entity.type
_entity.pdbx_description
1 polymer ?
#
loop_
_entity_poly.entity_id
_entity_poly.type
_entity_poly.pdbx_seq_one_letter_code
_entity_poly.pdbx_strand_id
1 'polypeptide(L)'
;MARAWRRGLHKSGKRPVGSVAHAGDAGENECESGGSAEARLTEPWHARLVGLVHELASLRTTRRPEAFLLAWLLPTWMVFELVSTKLPHYTMPMYPAIALITARGLLAWPTQFPEASKSARLGVWLWFAVGLALGSAVCFGWVMTIGAPFAWLSLLGLLLWIAATVRIWRACRDLQLLSVQGWSVLAAVFLLIAFLVSIAPSLMGLSSFAYRAAREHAGEQPIIWVGFQEDSVVWFARGKPSFTEPDALMAWFEKHPEGVAIVSVYAEESFRKHPLVLNATDSIFGYHYTKGRHEKLTIVERISE
;
A
#
# COMPACT_ATOMS: atom_id res chain seq x y z
N MET A 1 12.83 -0.11 42.15
CA MET A 1 12.84 -1.08 41.03
C MET A 1 14.09 -1.03 40.11
N ALA A 2 14.85 0.06 40.02
CA ALA A 2 16.07 0.13 39.19
C ALA A 2 17.37 -0.49 39.79
N ARG A 3 17.33 -1.09 40.99
CA ARG A 3 18.51 -1.68 41.67
C ARG A 3 18.59 -3.21 41.62
N ALA A 4 17.51 -3.90 41.26
CA ALA A 4 17.46 -5.37 41.18
C ALA A 4 18.11 -5.92 39.89
N TRP A 5 18.12 -5.13 38.81
CA TRP A 5 18.62 -5.57 37.50
C TRP A 5 20.16 -5.62 37.39
N ARG A 6 20.89 -4.92 38.28
CA ARG A 6 22.35 -4.80 38.21
C ARG A 6 23.11 -5.95 38.89
N ARG A 7 22.43 -6.82 39.64
CA ARG A 7 23.07 -7.94 40.38
C ARG A 7 23.08 -9.27 39.65
N GLY A 8 22.37 -9.40 38.52
CA GLY A 8 22.26 -10.65 37.75
C GLY A 8 23.45 -10.96 36.84
N LEU A 9 24.33 -9.98 36.57
CA LEU A 9 25.39 -10.11 35.55
C LEU A 9 26.76 -10.54 36.11
N HIS A 10 26.89 -10.77 37.43
CA HIS A 10 28.18 -11.08 38.07
C HIS A 10 28.33 -12.52 38.61
N LYS A 11 27.34 -13.40 38.40
CA LYS A 11 27.39 -14.80 38.87
C LYS A 11 27.24 -15.81 37.73
N SER A 12 28.30 -15.95 36.95
CA SER A 12 28.61 -17.13 36.14
C SER A 12 30.14 -17.07 35.91
N GLY A 13 30.98 -17.48 36.84
CA GLY A 13 31.01 -18.82 37.42
C GLY A 13 31.97 -19.70 36.60
N LYS A 14 33.26 -19.38 36.64
CA LYS A 14 34.36 -20.25 36.20
C LYS A 14 34.20 -21.64 36.84
N ARG A 15 34.32 -22.71 36.06
CA ARG A 15 34.79 -24.02 36.53
C ARG A 15 35.86 -24.56 35.56
N PRO A 16 36.98 -25.11 36.05
CA PRO A 16 38.03 -25.71 35.24
C PRO A 16 37.92 -27.25 35.17
N VAL A 17 38.78 -27.84 34.31
CA VAL A 17 39.20 -29.26 34.20
C VAL A 17 38.24 -30.17 33.38
N GLY A 18 38.68 -31.00 32.43
CA GLY A 18 40.03 -31.51 32.18
C GLY A 18 40.26 -32.10 30.78
N SER A 19 41.53 -32.38 30.52
CA SER A 19 42.06 -33.02 29.33
C SER A 19 41.82 -34.53 29.36
N VAL A 20 41.49 -35.13 28.21
CA VAL A 20 41.86 -36.52 27.89
C VAL A 20 42.15 -36.57 26.39
N ALA A 21 43.33 -37.07 26.05
CA ALA A 21 43.78 -37.39 24.69
C ALA A 21 43.52 -38.88 24.39
N HIS A 22 43.26 -39.22 23.13
CA HIS A 22 43.65 -40.42 22.36
C HIS A 22 42.94 -40.31 20.97
N ALA A 23 43.63 -40.13 19.85
CA ALA A 23 44.45 -41.08 19.07
C ALA A 23 43.63 -42.07 18.22
N GLY A 24 43.72 -41.90 16.89
CA GLY A 24 43.52 -42.91 15.84
C GLY A 24 42.07 -43.25 15.47
N ASP A 25 41.66 -42.99 14.22
CA ASP A 25 41.76 -44.01 13.16
C ASP A 25 41.44 -43.41 11.79
N ALA A 26 42.14 -43.91 10.77
CA ALA A 26 41.93 -43.63 9.37
C ALA A 26 40.79 -44.52 8.84
N GLY A 27 39.97 -43.99 7.93
CA GLY A 27 38.91 -44.76 7.30
C GLY A 27 38.26 -43.97 6.18
N GLU A 28 38.75 -44.24 4.98
CA GLU A 28 38.18 -43.86 3.68
C GLU A 28 36.68 -44.18 3.62
N ASN A 29 35.91 -43.31 2.95
CA ASN A 29 34.77 -43.70 2.10
C ASN A 29 34.35 -42.49 1.26
N GLU A 30 34.86 -42.46 0.04
CA GLU A 30 34.31 -41.70 -1.07
C GLU A 30 33.03 -42.37 -1.61
N CYS A 31 32.27 -41.59 -2.38
CA CYS A 31 31.13 -41.95 -3.23
C CYS A 31 29.78 -42.23 -2.55
N GLU A 32 28.95 -41.19 -2.47
CA GLU A 32 27.58 -41.20 -3.03
C GLU A 32 26.98 -39.77 -2.98
N SER A 33 27.32 -38.93 -3.96
CA SER A 33 26.78 -37.54 -4.07
C SER A 33 25.87 -37.33 -5.29
N GLY A 34 25.29 -38.40 -5.85
CA GLY A 34 24.47 -38.33 -7.07
C GLY A 34 22.94 -38.30 -6.88
N GLY A 35 22.39 -38.80 -5.76
CA GLY A 35 20.95 -39.10 -5.68
C GLY A 35 20.04 -38.02 -5.07
N SER A 36 20.57 -36.95 -4.47
CA SER A 36 19.75 -36.07 -3.60
C SER A 36 19.09 -34.89 -4.29
N ALA A 37 19.42 -34.60 -5.56
CA ALA A 37 18.87 -33.46 -6.29
C ALA A 37 17.62 -33.81 -7.11
N GLU A 38 17.59 -34.99 -7.77
CA GLU A 38 16.46 -35.43 -8.59
C GLU A 38 15.25 -35.87 -7.76
N ALA A 39 15.46 -36.42 -6.55
CA ALA A 39 14.37 -36.83 -5.66
C ALA A 39 13.54 -35.65 -5.10
N ARG A 40 14.04 -34.41 -5.18
CA ARG A 40 13.35 -33.21 -4.65
C ARG A 40 12.29 -32.62 -5.60
N LEU A 41 12.24 -33.09 -6.84
CA LEU A 41 11.33 -32.59 -7.88
C LEU A 41 10.04 -33.43 -8.01
N THR A 42 10.00 -34.64 -7.44
CA THR A 42 8.85 -35.55 -7.50
C THR A 42 8.03 -35.59 -6.20
N GLU A 43 8.42 -34.82 -5.18
CA GLU A 43 7.67 -34.79 -3.93
C GLU A 43 6.28 -34.16 -4.13
N PRO A 44 5.21 -34.83 -3.67
CA PRO A 44 3.87 -34.26 -3.68
C PRO A 44 3.84 -32.92 -2.93
N TRP A 45 3.03 -31.98 -3.40
CA TRP A 45 2.91 -30.64 -2.82
C TRP A 45 2.62 -30.63 -1.30
N HIS A 46 1.99 -31.69 -0.77
CA HIS A 46 1.74 -31.88 0.66
C HIS A 46 3.01 -32.23 1.45
N ALA A 47 3.97 -32.98 0.88
CA ALA A 47 5.25 -33.28 1.51
C ALA A 47 6.10 -32.00 1.64
N ARG A 48 6.04 -31.11 0.64
CA ARG A 48 6.66 -29.77 0.71
C ARG A 48 6.01 -28.86 1.76
N LEU A 49 4.69 -28.90 1.90
CA LEU A 49 3.98 -28.18 2.97
C LEU A 49 4.31 -28.74 4.36
N VAL A 50 4.38 -30.07 4.50
CA VAL A 50 4.78 -30.71 5.75
C VAL A 50 6.23 -30.37 6.07
N GLY A 51 7.14 -30.36 5.08
CA GLY A 51 8.52 -29.92 5.22
C GLY A 51 8.64 -28.46 5.65
N LEU A 52 7.83 -27.56 5.07
CA LEU A 52 7.73 -26.16 5.46
C LEU A 52 7.19 -26.01 6.89
N VAL A 53 6.18 -26.79 7.27
CA VAL A 53 5.64 -26.82 8.64
C VAL A 53 6.65 -27.40 9.62
N HIS A 54 7.45 -28.38 9.21
CA HIS A 54 8.50 -28.99 10.04
C HIS A 54 9.73 -28.07 10.18
N GLU A 55 10.06 -27.28 9.14
CA GLU A 55 11.04 -26.20 9.21
C GLU A 55 10.53 -25.07 10.11
N LEU A 56 9.26 -24.66 9.97
CA LEU A 56 8.64 -23.70 10.88
C LEU A 56 8.55 -24.24 12.32
N ALA A 57 8.39 -25.55 12.49
CA ALA A 57 8.43 -26.22 13.78
C ALA A 57 9.86 -26.38 14.33
N SER A 58 10.88 -26.51 13.47
CA SER A 58 12.29 -26.57 13.89
C SER A 58 12.84 -25.21 14.32
N LEU A 59 12.20 -24.11 13.89
CA LEU A 59 12.38 -22.79 14.52
C LEU A 59 11.96 -22.77 16.01
N ARG A 60 11.29 -23.81 16.54
CA ARG A 60 10.99 -23.91 17.99
C ARG A 60 12.23 -23.99 18.88
N THR A 61 13.38 -24.43 18.36
CA THR A 61 14.56 -24.67 19.21
C THR A 61 15.47 -23.45 19.41
N THR A 62 15.23 -22.34 18.71
CA THR A 62 16.01 -21.11 18.89
C THR A 62 15.14 -19.87 18.68
N ARG A 63 14.80 -19.21 19.82
CA ARG A 63 14.22 -17.85 20.01
C ARG A 63 12.69 -17.73 20.15
N ARG A 64 12.22 -17.79 21.42
CA ARG A 64 10.79 -17.79 21.83
C ARG A 64 9.99 -16.52 21.43
N PRO A 65 10.51 -15.28 21.59
CA PRO A 65 9.75 -14.07 21.27
C PRO A 65 9.55 -13.83 19.76
N GLU A 66 10.56 -14.11 18.94
CA GLU A 66 10.49 -13.91 17.49
C GLU A 66 9.51 -14.86 16.82
N ALA A 67 9.49 -16.13 17.23
CA ALA A 67 8.51 -17.10 16.76
C ALA A 67 7.08 -16.65 17.07
N PHE A 68 6.84 -16.07 18.25
CA PHE A 68 5.54 -15.48 18.60
C PHE A 68 5.18 -14.29 17.69
N LEU A 69 6.12 -13.36 17.46
CA LEU A 69 5.89 -12.21 16.58
C LEU A 69 5.59 -12.63 15.13
N LEU A 70 6.29 -13.65 14.62
CA LEU A 70 6.04 -14.21 13.29
C LEU A 70 4.71 -14.97 13.22
N ALA A 71 4.36 -15.72 14.27
CA ALA A 71 3.07 -16.40 14.38
C ALA A 71 1.88 -15.42 14.53
N TRP A 72 2.12 -14.20 14.98
CA TRP A 72 1.15 -13.12 14.92
C TRP A 72 1.10 -12.51 13.51
N LEU A 73 2.26 -12.12 12.97
CA LEU A 73 2.34 -11.37 11.72
C LEU A 73 1.89 -12.17 10.49
N LEU A 74 2.42 -13.38 10.29
CA LEU A 74 2.23 -14.14 9.05
C LEU A 74 0.79 -14.61 8.85
N PRO A 75 0.11 -15.23 9.84
CA PRO A 75 -1.28 -15.66 9.65
C PRO A 75 -2.23 -14.48 9.46
N THR A 76 -2.00 -13.38 10.19
CA THR A 76 -2.80 -12.16 10.05
C THR A 76 -2.66 -11.57 8.64
N TRP A 77 -1.44 -11.52 8.11
CA TRP A 77 -1.18 -11.06 6.75
C TRP A 77 -1.85 -11.96 5.71
N MET A 78 -1.73 -13.29 5.84
CA MET A 78 -2.38 -14.25 4.94
C MET A 78 -3.90 -14.07 4.91
N VAL A 79 -4.54 -13.90 6.06
CA VAL A 79 -5.99 -13.66 6.14
C VAL A 79 -6.37 -12.38 5.39
N PHE A 80 -5.66 -11.28 5.60
CA PHE A 80 -5.95 -10.02 4.90
C PHE A 80 -5.67 -10.09 3.39
N GLU A 81 -4.73 -10.91 2.95
CA GLU A 81 -4.47 -11.10 1.53
C GLU A 81 -5.56 -11.93 0.84
N LEU A 82 -6.12 -12.91 1.55
CA LEU A 82 -7.20 -13.79 1.07
C LEU A 82 -8.59 -13.11 1.06
N VAL A 83 -8.79 -12.06 1.85
CA VAL A 83 -10.03 -11.29 1.86
C VAL A 83 -10.09 -10.36 0.64
N SER A 84 -11.20 -10.37 -0.08
CA SER A 84 -11.41 -9.55 -1.28
C SER A 84 -11.62 -8.06 -0.97
N THR A 85 -12.22 -7.76 0.17
CA THR A 85 -12.57 -6.39 0.59
C THR A 85 -11.43 -5.78 1.42
N LYS A 86 -10.38 -5.31 0.75
CA LYS A 86 -9.21 -4.71 1.42
C LYS A 86 -9.46 -3.24 1.72
N LEU A 87 -9.70 -2.91 2.99
CA LEU A 87 -9.59 -1.53 3.46
C LEU A 87 -8.16 -1.27 3.94
N PRO A 88 -7.55 -0.10 3.64
CA PRO A 88 -6.16 0.19 4.00
C PRO A 88 -5.84 0.03 5.48
N HIS A 89 -6.85 0.22 6.34
CA HIS A 89 -6.71 0.18 7.79
C HIS A 89 -6.77 -1.24 8.37
N TYR A 90 -7.14 -2.25 7.59
CA TYR A 90 -7.22 -3.64 8.09
C TYR A 90 -5.86 -4.17 8.55
N THR A 91 -4.77 -3.66 8.00
CA THR A 91 -3.42 -4.10 8.36
C THR A 91 -2.90 -3.53 9.68
N MET A 92 -3.60 -2.56 10.30
CA MET A 92 -3.15 -1.88 11.53
C MET A 92 -2.81 -2.82 12.71
N PRO A 93 -3.56 -3.91 12.97
CA PRO A 93 -3.24 -4.85 14.05
C PRO A 93 -1.87 -5.55 13.88
N MET A 94 -1.27 -5.53 12.69
CA MET A 94 0.06 -6.10 12.46
C MET A 94 1.21 -5.15 12.84
N TYR A 95 0.94 -3.83 12.94
CA TYR A 95 1.98 -2.83 13.21
C TYR A 95 2.76 -3.05 14.51
N PRO A 96 2.15 -3.46 15.65
CA PRO A 96 2.91 -3.74 16.85
C PRO A 96 3.91 -4.90 16.67
N ALA A 97 3.52 -5.96 15.96
CA ALA A 97 4.40 -7.09 15.68
C ALA A 97 5.60 -6.67 14.82
N ILE A 98 5.34 -5.88 13.78
CA ILE A 98 6.37 -5.31 12.89
C ILE A 98 7.30 -4.37 13.67
N ALA A 99 6.76 -3.53 14.55
CA ALA A 99 7.55 -2.62 15.37
C ALA A 99 8.48 -3.37 16.32
N LEU A 100 7.98 -4.41 17.01
CA LEU A 100 8.77 -5.21 17.95
C LEU A 100 9.88 -6.01 17.26
N ILE A 101 9.60 -6.64 16.12
CA ILE A 101 10.62 -7.40 15.38
C ILE A 101 11.69 -6.47 14.79
N THR A 102 11.28 -5.29 14.31
CA THR A 102 12.20 -4.25 13.80
C THR A 102 13.08 -3.71 14.91
N ALA A 103 12.49 -3.34 16.06
CA ALA A 103 13.24 -2.84 17.22
C ALA A 103 14.27 -3.87 17.70
N ARG A 104 13.88 -5.15 17.75
CA ARG A 104 14.79 -6.22 18.13
C ARG A 104 15.94 -6.41 17.13
N GLY A 105 15.66 -6.34 15.82
CA GLY A 105 16.68 -6.35 14.78
C GLY A 105 17.67 -5.20 14.92
N LEU A 106 17.15 -3.99 15.17
CA LEU A 106 17.97 -2.78 15.35
C LEU A 106 18.86 -2.85 16.59
N LEU A 107 18.35 -3.38 17.72
CA LEU A 107 19.12 -3.55 18.95
C LEU A 107 20.19 -4.64 18.84
N ALA A 108 19.98 -5.65 17.99
CA ALA A 108 20.94 -6.73 17.73
C ALA A 108 21.98 -6.39 16.65
N TRP A 109 21.82 -5.25 15.96
CA TRP A 109 22.53 -4.87 14.73
C TRP A 109 24.06 -4.93 14.79
N PRO A 110 24.75 -4.55 15.89
CA PRO A 110 26.21 -4.68 15.96
C PRO A 110 26.70 -6.03 16.50
N THR A 111 25.83 -6.80 17.17
CA THR A 111 26.26 -7.94 18.01
C THR A 111 25.93 -9.31 17.43
N GLN A 112 25.01 -9.40 16.47
CA GLN A 112 24.50 -10.67 15.94
C GLN A 112 24.58 -10.80 14.41
N PHE A 113 24.99 -9.75 13.70
CA PHE A 113 25.08 -9.74 12.23
C PHE A 113 26.51 -9.44 11.75
N PRO A 114 27.47 -10.35 11.94
CA PRO A 114 28.77 -10.25 11.29
C PRO A 114 28.59 -10.55 9.80
N GLU A 115 28.81 -9.54 8.96
CA GLU A 115 28.56 -9.55 7.50
C GLU A 115 27.10 -9.85 7.10
N ALA A 116 26.47 -8.96 6.33
CA ALA A 116 25.11 -9.20 5.88
C ALA A 116 25.06 -10.48 5.03
N SER A 117 24.28 -11.47 5.51
CA SER A 117 24.06 -12.74 4.82
C SER A 117 23.57 -12.52 3.39
N LYS A 118 23.78 -13.51 2.51
CA LYS A 118 23.25 -13.46 1.13
C LYS A 118 21.73 -13.19 1.10
N SER A 119 20.99 -13.74 2.06
CA SER A 119 19.55 -13.51 2.21
C SER A 119 19.20 -12.07 2.61
N ALA A 120 19.97 -11.45 3.52
CA ALA A 120 19.79 -10.04 3.88
C ALA A 120 20.07 -9.12 2.70
N ARG A 121 21.15 -9.39 1.94
CA ARG A 121 21.47 -8.64 0.71
C ARG A 121 20.36 -8.78 -0.34
N LEU A 122 19.86 -9.99 -0.55
CA LEU A 122 18.73 -10.24 -1.45
C LEU A 122 17.50 -9.44 -1.01
N GLY A 123 17.15 -9.46 0.27
CA GLY A 123 16.03 -8.70 0.82
C GLY A 123 16.15 -7.18 0.57
N VAL A 124 17.33 -6.60 0.79
CA VAL A 124 17.59 -5.18 0.53
C VAL A 124 17.38 -4.84 -0.95
N TRP A 125 17.92 -5.66 -1.86
CA TRP A 125 17.77 -5.43 -3.30
C TRP A 125 16.34 -5.64 -3.80
N LEU A 126 15.63 -6.63 -3.26
CA LEU A 126 14.20 -6.84 -3.57
C LEU A 126 13.37 -5.62 -3.15
N TRP A 127 13.56 -5.13 -1.92
CA TRP A 127 12.84 -3.95 -1.44
C TRP A 127 13.25 -2.67 -2.17
N PHE A 128 14.52 -2.55 -2.56
CA PHE A 128 14.96 -1.47 -3.44
C PHE A 128 14.24 -1.52 -4.80
N ALA A 129 14.13 -2.70 -5.42
CA ALA A 129 13.43 -2.85 -6.70
C ALA A 129 11.94 -2.52 -6.58
N VAL A 130 11.27 -2.97 -5.50
CA VAL A 130 9.87 -2.62 -5.22
C VAL A 130 9.71 -1.12 -5.02
N GLY A 131 10.57 -0.50 -4.20
CA GLY A 131 10.55 0.95 -3.98
C GLY A 131 10.82 1.75 -5.25
N LEU A 132 11.75 1.28 -6.08
CA LEU A 132 12.06 1.88 -7.39
C LEU A 132 10.85 1.81 -8.32
N ALA A 133 10.18 0.67 -8.41
CA ALA A 133 9.00 0.49 -9.25
C ALA A 133 7.84 1.40 -8.79
N LEU A 134 7.50 1.37 -7.50
CA LEU A 134 6.42 2.17 -6.93
C LEU A 134 6.72 3.68 -7.02
N GLY A 135 7.92 4.10 -6.64
CA GLY A 135 8.31 5.50 -6.70
C GLY A 135 8.36 6.02 -8.13
N SER A 136 8.82 5.22 -9.09
CA SER A 136 8.81 5.60 -10.51
C SER A 136 7.38 5.70 -11.06
N ALA A 137 6.45 4.83 -10.64
CA ALA A 137 5.04 4.92 -11.02
C ALA A 137 4.39 6.22 -10.49
N VAL A 138 4.68 6.60 -9.24
CA VAL A 138 4.22 7.87 -8.66
C VAL A 138 4.85 9.07 -9.38
N CYS A 139 6.15 9.05 -9.63
CA CYS A 139 6.80 10.13 -10.39
C CYS A 139 6.25 10.27 -11.81
N PHE A 140 5.96 9.15 -12.48
CA PHE A 140 5.31 9.14 -13.78
C PHE A 140 3.91 9.77 -13.70
N GLY A 141 3.08 9.34 -12.74
CA GLY A 141 1.76 9.92 -12.52
C GLY A 141 1.83 11.42 -12.20
N TRP A 142 2.79 11.86 -11.39
CA TRP A 142 3.05 13.26 -11.09
C TRP A 142 3.34 14.08 -12.35
N VAL A 143 4.26 13.60 -13.21
CA VAL A 143 4.59 14.28 -14.47
C VAL A 143 3.38 14.37 -15.40
N MET A 144 2.55 13.32 -15.47
CA MET A 144 1.37 13.27 -16.34
C MET A 144 0.18 14.11 -15.84
N THR A 145 0.11 14.37 -14.54
CA THR A 145 -1.02 15.10 -13.93
C THR A 145 -0.73 16.58 -13.74
N ILE A 146 0.53 16.98 -13.66
CA ILE A 146 0.92 18.38 -13.50
C ILE A 146 0.86 19.10 -14.84
N GLY A 147 -0.06 20.06 -14.93
CA GLY A 147 -0.22 20.89 -16.12
C GLY A 147 1.02 21.73 -16.46
N ALA A 148 1.07 22.19 -17.71
CA ALA A 148 2.14 23.03 -18.26
C ALA A 148 2.64 24.19 -17.37
N PRO A 149 1.79 25.00 -16.68
CA PRO A 149 2.27 26.11 -15.86
C PRO A 149 3.17 25.67 -14.68
N PHE A 150 3.12 24.40 -14.30
CA PHE A 150 3.87 23.83 -13.19
C PHE A 150 4.89 22.77 -13.64
N ALA A 151 5.21 22.70 -14.94
CA ALA A 151 6.12 21.70 -15.49
C ALA A 151 7.52 21.70 -14.85
N TRP A 152 7.98 22.85 -14.34
CA TRP A 152 9.24 22.96 -13.61
C TRP A 152 9.23 22.17 -12.28
N LEU A 153 8.07 22.04 -11.61
CA LEU A 153 7.90 21.19 -10.42
C LEU A 153 8.00 19.70 -10.78
N SER A 154 7.56 19.31 -11.97
CA SER A 154 7.73 17.96 -12.49
C SER A 154 9.21 17.64 -12.72
N LEU A 155 9.95 18.56 -13.32
CA LEU A 155 11.39 18.41 -13.52
C LEU A 155 12.13 18.34 -12.17
N LEU A 156 11.83 19.24 -11.25
CA LEU A 156 12.41 19.25 -9.91
C LEU A 156 12.13 17.94 -9.16
N GLY A 157 10.87 17.49 -9.16
CA GLY A 157 10.46 16.24 -8.52
C GLY A 157 11.17 15.02 -9.10
N LEU A 158 11.34 14.96 -10.43
CA LEU A 158 12.09 13.90 -11.10
C LEU A 158 13.57 13.92 -10.70
N LEU A 159 14.20 15.09 -10.64
CA LEU A 159 15.59 15.23 -10.21
C LEU A 159 15.78 14.81 -8.75
N LEU A 160 14.84 15.18 -7.87
CA LEU A 160 14.85 14.75 -6.45
C LEU A 160 14.68 13.23 -6.33
N TRP A 161 13.79 12.63 -7.13
CA TRP A 161 13.61 11.18 -7.16
C TRP A 161 14.87 10.44 -7.64
N ILE A 162 15.48 10.90 -8.73
CA ILE A 162 16.74 10.33 -9.25
C ILE A 162 17.85 10.47 -8.20
N ALA A 163 17.99 11.65 -7.60
CA ALA A 163 19.00 11.88 -6.57
C ALA A 163 18.80 10.96 -5.36
N ALA A 164 17.56 10.83 -4.86
CA ALA A 164 17.22 9.92 -3.77
C ALA A 164 17.52 8.46 -4.15
N THR A 165 17.13 8.02 -5.35
CA THR A 165 17.39 6.67 -5.85
C THR A 165 18.88 6.36 -5.90
N VAL A 166 19.70 7.28 -6.42
CA VAL A 166 21.16 7.11 -6.47
C VAL A 166 21.76 7.05 -5.06
N ARG A 167 21.29 7.89 -4.13
CA ARG A 167 21.73 7.86 -2.72
C ARG A 167 21.39 6.53 -2.04
N ILE A 168 20.15 6.07 -2.21
CA ILE A 168 19.68 4.79 -1.66
C ILE A 168 20.47 3.64 -2.27
N TRP A 169 20.67 3.63 -3.59
CA TRP A 169 21.44 2.60 -4.29
C TRP A 169 22.87 2.46 -3.76
N ARG A 170 23.59 3.59 -3.58
CA ARG A 170 24.93 3.60 -2.98
C ARG A 170 24.90 3.07 -1.54
N ALA A 171 23.95 3.52 -0.74
CA ALA A 171 23.81 3.08 0.65
C ALA A 171 23.44 1.58 0.75
N CYS A 172 22.65 1.04 -0.18
CA CYS A 172 22.35 -0.39 -0.29
C CYS A 172 23.59 -1.21 -0.66
N ARG A 173 24.42 -0.71 -1.59
CA ARG A 173 25.68 -1.36 -2.00
C ARG A 173 26.65 -1.49 -0.83
N ASP A 174 26.78 -0.43 -0.04
CA ASP A 174 27.70 -0.37 1.11
C ASP A 174 27.03 -0.87 2.41
N LEU A 175 25.78 -1.34 2.34
CA LEU A 175 24.97 -1.80 3.48
C LEU A 175 24.90 -0.80 4.64
N GLN A 176 24.95 0.49 4.33
CA GLN A 176 24.79 1.59 5.28
C GLN A 176 23.31 1.75 5.64
N LEU A 177 22.75 0.82 6.42
CA LEU A 177 21.30 0.75 6.65
C LEU A 177 20.71 2.03 7.26
N LEU A 178 21.44 2.75 8.11
CA LEU A 178 20.96 4.03 8.64
C LEU A 178 20.80 5.08 7.53
N SER A 179 21.76 5.15 6.61
CA SER A 179 21.69 6.00 5.42
C SER A 179 20.55 5.56 4.49
N VAL A 180 20.41 4.25 4.25
CA VAL A 180 19.30 3.69 3.45
C VAL A 180 17.96 4.12 4.04
N GLN A 181 17.76 3.94 5.35
CA GLN A 181 16.53 4.30 6.04
C GLN A 181 16.25 5.79 5.96
N GLY A 182 17.24 6.64 6.24
CA GLY A 182 17.09 8.10 6.19
C GLY A 182 16.65 8.59 4.81
N TRP A 183 17.35 8.18 3.75
CA TRP A 183 16.98 8.55 2.38
C TRP A 183 15.65 7.93 1.93
N SER A 184 15.33 6.72 2.36
CA SER A 184 14.06 6.05 2.03
C SER A 184 12.87 6.75 2.68
N VAL A 185 13.00 7.20 3.93
CA VAL A 185 11.94 7.97 4.61
C VAL A 185 11.72 9.31 3.91
N LEU A 186 12.79 10.04 3.58
CA LEU A 186 12.68 11.30 2.85
C LEU A 186 12.02 11.12 1.48
N ALA A 187 12.44 10.08 0.73
CA ALA A 187 11.83 9.73 -0.54
C ALA A 187 10.35 9.36 -0.38
N ALA A 188 10.01 8.56 0.63
CA ALA A 188 8.63 8.16 0.90
C ALA A 188 7.73 9.36 1.24
N VAL A 189 8.21 10.31 2.06
CA VAL A 189 7.47 11.54 2.37
C VAL A 189 7.26 12.38 1.11
N PHE A 190 8.30 12.56 0.30
CA PHE A 190 8.18 13.26 -0.98
C PHE A 190 7.16 12.58 -1.91
N LEU A 191 7.26 11.26 -2.11
CA LEU A 191 6.35 10.49 -2.95
C LEU A 191 4.91 10.51 -2.42
N LEU A 192 4.72 10.47 -1.11
CA LEU A 192 3.40 10.58 -0.48
C LEU A 192 2.77 11.95 -0.77
N ILE A 193 3.53 13.03 -0.60
CA ILE A 193 3.05 14.39 -0.92
C ILE A 193 2.74 14.49 -2.42
N ALA A 194 3.62 13.99 -3.28
CA ALA A 194 3.40 13.99 -4.72
C ALA A 194 2.11 13.25 -5.10
N PHE A 195 1.91 12.05 -4.54
CA PHE A 195 0.68 11.28 -4.73
C PHE A 195 -0.57 12.04 -4.25
N LEU A 196 -0.55 12.59 -3.04
CA LEU A 196 -1.71 13.26 -2.45
C LEU A 196 -2.09 14.56 -3.16
N VAL A 197 -1.11 15.31 -3.67
CA VAL A 197 -1.34 16.61 -4.30
C VAL A 197 -1.73 16.48 -5.77
N SER A 198 -1.20 15.50 -6.51
CA SER A 198 -1.45 15.41 -7.96
C SER A 198 -2.30 14.20 -8.38
N ILE A 199 -1.94 13.00 -7.92
CA ILE A 199 -2.55 11.75 -8.40
C ILE A 199 -3.89 11.48 -7.71
N ALA A 200 -3.93 11.60 -6.38
CA ALA A 200 -5.11 11.29 -5.59
C ALA A 200 -6.35 12.13 -6.00
N PRO A 201 -6.25 13.45 -6.26
CA PRO A 201 -7.39 14.23 -6.74
C PRO A 201 -7.90 13.76 -8.11
N SER A 202 -7.02 13.35 -9.01
CA SER A 202 -7.42 12.82 -10.33
C SER A 202 -8.16 11.49 -10.23
N LEU A 203 -7.73 10.61 -9.32
CA LEU A 203 -8.31 9.27 -9.15
C LEU A 203 -9.57 9.25 -8.28
N MET A 204 -9.69 10.16 -7.31
CA MET A 204 -10.72 10.11 -6.26
C MET A 204 -11.57 11.39 -6.20
N GLY A 205 -11.34 12.35 -7.10
CA GLY A 205 -11.94 13.68 -7.04
C GLY A 205 -13.21 13.87 -7.84
N LEU A 206 -13.65 12.92 -8.68
CA LEU A 206 -14.77 13.09 -9.62
C LEU A 206 -16.03 13.64 -8.92
N SER A 207 -16.46 13.01 -7.82
CA SER A 207 -17.59 13.45 -7.01
C SER A 207 -17.39 14.82 -6.37
N SER A 208 -16.17 15.16 -5.93
CA SER A 208 -15.84 16.48 -5.38
C SER A 208 -15.93 17.57 -6.44
N PHE A 209 -15.34 17.33 -7.62
CA PHE A 209 -15.31 18.28 -8.72
C PHE A 209 -16.72 18.52 -9.28
N ALA A 210 -17.48 17.45 -9.52
CA ALA A 210 -18.87 17.54 -9.98
C ALA A 210 -19.75 18.28 -8.97
N TYR A 211 -19.61 18.00 -7.67
CA TYR A 211 -20.39 18.71 -6.66
C TYR A 211 -20.02 20.19 -6.55
N ARG A 212 -18.73 20.54 -6.64
CA ARG A 212 -18.28 21.95 -6.60
C ARG A 212 -18.80 22.73 -7.79
N ALA A 213 -18.67 22.18 -8.99
CA ALA A 213 -19.19 22.81 -10.21
C ALA A 213 -20.72 22.92 -10.14
N ALA A 214 -21.44 21.90 -9.68
CA ALA A 214 -22.89 21.99 -9.51
C ALA A 214 -23.29 23.02 -8.44
N ARG A 215 -22.52 23.15 -7.36
CA ARG A 215 -22.77 24.13 -6.29
C ARG A 215 -22.55 25.57 -6.74
N GLU A 216 -21.60 25.81 -7.64
CA GLU A 216 -21.38 27.13 -8.25
C GLU A 216 -22.62 27.60 -9.04
N HIS A 217 -23.27 26.67 -9.74
CA HIS A 217 -24.50 26.94 -10.49
C HIS A 217 -25.75 26.99 -9.59
N ALA A 218 -25.87 26.06 -8.63
CA ALA A 218 -27.05 25.94 -7.78
C ALA A 218 -27.15 27.05 -6.71
N GLY A 219 -26.03 27.64 -6.29
CA GLY A 219 -26.00 28.47 -5.09
C GLY A 219 -26.52 27.70 -3.87
N GLU A 220 -27.58 28.21 -3.23
CA GLU A 220 -28.24 27.55 -2.08
C GLU A 220 -29.29 26.51 -2.50
N GLN A 221 -29.59 26.39 -3.79
CA GLN A 221 -30.59 25.45 -4.28
C GLN A 221 -30.16 23.98 -4.08
N PRO A 222 -31.13 23.06 -4.01
CA PRO A 222 -30.82 21.65 -3.80
C PRO A 222 -30.16 21.04 -5.04
N ILE A 223 -29.27 20.07 -4.79
CA ILE A 223 -28.56 19.33 -5.82
C ILE A 223 -28.98 17.86 -5.75
N ILE A 224 -29.27 17.25 -6.89
CA ILE A 224 -29.60 15.82 -7.00
C ILE A 224 -28.63 15.08 -7.92
N TRP A 225 -28.34 13.83 -7.59
CA TRP A 225 -27.49 12.94 -8.39
C TRP A 225 -28.34 11.92 -9.15
N VAL A 226 -28.07 11.73 -10.43
CA VAL A 226 -28.84 10.86 -11.33
C VAL A 226 -27.93 9.84 -12.00
N GLY A 227 -28.16 8.56 -11.74
CA GLY A 227 -27.39 7.46 -12.34
C GLY A 227 -25.91 7.39 -11.94
N PHE A 228 -25.48 8.15 -10.94
CA PHE A 228 -24.14 8.13 -10.36
C PHE A 228 -24.22 7.84 -8.85
N GLN A 229 -23.44 6.87 -8.38
CA GLN A 229 -23.43 6.48 -6.98
C GLN A 229 -22.00 6.16 -6.52
N GLU A 230 -21.48 7.01 -5.64
CA GLU A 230 -20.23 6.80 -4.91
C GLU A 230 -20.44 7.11 -3.42
N ASP A 231 -19.75 6.38 -2.55
CA ASP A 231 -19.83 6.59 -1.09
C ASP A 231 -19.31 7.97 -0.67
N SER A 232 -18.41 8.56 -1.47
CA SER A 232 -17.84 9.89 -1.22
C SER A 232 -18.86 11.03 -1.30
N VAL A 233 -19.98 10.85 -2.02
CA VAL A 233 -21.03 11.87 -2.20
C VAL A 233 -21.61 12.34 -0.86
N VAL A 234 -21.66 11.44 0.14
CA VAL A 234 -22.17 11.75 1.48
C VAL A 234 -21.42 12.92 2.15
N TRP A 235 -20.11 13.06 1.88
CA TRP A 235 -19.28 14.10 2.47
C TRP A 235 -19.61 15.48 1.90
N PHE A 236 -19.93 15.55 0.62
CA PHE A 236 -20.25 16.81 -0.06
C PHE A 236 -21.69 17.22 0.20
N ALA A 237 -22.61 16.26 0.29
CA ALA A 237 -24.01 16.46 0.60
C ALA A 237 -24.30 16.65 2.11
N ARG A 238 -23.28 16.92 2.93
CA ARG A 238 -23.40 17.14 4.39
C ARG A 238 -24.19 16.02 5.11
N GLY A 239 -23.95 14.77 4.72
CA GLY A 239 -24.59 13.60 5.31
C GLY A 239 -25.96 13.24 4.73
N LYS A 240 -26.50 14.01 3.77
CA LYS A 240 -27.83 13.78 3.19
C LYS A 240 -27.77 13.80 1.66
N PRO A 241 -27.16 12.78 1.02
CA PRO A 241 -27.11 12.72 -0.43
C PRO A 241 -28.51 12.43 -1.00
N SER A 242 -28.90 13.20 -2.02
CA SER A 242 -30.13 13.00 -2.77
C SER A 242 -29.82 12.30 -4.08
N PHE A 243 -30.41 11.13 -4.28
CA PHE A 243 -30.29 10.35 -5.52
C PHE A 243 -31.67 10.17 -6.15
N THR A 244 -31.72 10.12 -7.47
CA THR A 244 -32.91 9.73 -8.21
C THR A 244 -32.55 8.88 -9.42
N GLU A 245 -33.50 8.06 -9.85
CA GLU A 245 -33.45 7.43 -11.16
C GLU A 245 -33.76 8.43 -12.29
N PRO A 246 -33.28 8.18 -13.52
CA PRO A 246 -33.49 9.07 -14.67
C PRO A 246 -34.96 9.45 -14.87
N ASP A 247 -35.87 8.47 -14.80
CA ASP A 247 -37.30 8.67 -15.07
C ASP A 247 -38.00 9.60 -14.07
N ALA A 248 -37.46 9.72 -12.86
CA ALA A 248 -38.03 10.55 -11.79
C ALA A 248 -37.42 11.96 -11.73
N LEU A 249 -36.47 12.29 -12.62
CA LEU A 249 -35.79 13.59 -12.63
C LEU A 249 -36.75 14.76 -12.84
N MET A 250 -37.71 14.65 -13.78
CA MET A 250 -38.66 15.74 -14.03
C MET A 250 -39.60 15.98 -12.84
N ALA A 251 -40.09 14.91 -12.21
CA ALA A 251 -40.90 15.03 -11.00
C ALA A 251 -40.13 15.68 -9.83
N TRP A 252 -38.80 15.54 -9.81
CA TRP A 252 -37.96 16.26 -8.86
C TRP A 252 -37.82 17.75 -9.21
N PHE A 253 -37.61 18.08 -10.49
CA PHE A 253 -37.58 19.48 -10.95
C PHE A 253 -38.93 20.20 -10.82
N GLU A 254 -40.06 19.50 -10.83
CA GLU A 254 -41.36 20.10 -10.51
C GLU A 254 -41.43 20.58 -9.06
N LYS A 255 -40.80 19.85 -8.13
CA LYS A 255 -40.71 20.23 -6.71
C LYS A 255 -39.60 21.24 -6.44
N HIS A 256 -38.56 21.25 -7.28
CA HIS A 256 -37.39 22.11 -7.16
C HIS A 256 -37.08 22.76 -8.53
N PRO A 257 -37.84 23.78 -8.96
CA PRO A 257 -37.69 24.37 -10.29
C PRO A 257 -36.31 24.98 -10.55
N GLU A 258 -35.70 25.55 -9.51
CA GLU A 258 -34.35 26.13 -9.52
C GLU A 258 -33.27 25.14 -9.04
N GLY A 259 -33.63 23.86 -8.85
CA GLY A 259 -32.68 22.83 -8.46
C GLY A 259 -31.69 22.50 -9.58
N VAL A 260 -30.54 21.94 -9.22
CA VAL A 260 -29.51 21.49 -10.16
C VAL A 260 -29.36 19.98 -10.07
N ALA A 261 -29.19 19.31 -11.21
CA ALA A 261 -28.95 17.88 -11.27
C ALA A 261 -27.55 17.56 -11.81
N ILE A 262 -26.90 16.56 -11.24
CA ILE A 262 -25.66 15.96 -11.72
C ILE A 262 -26.02 14.61 -12.33
N VAL A 263 -25.82 14.48 -13.64
CA VAL A 263 -26.31 13.36 -14.44
C VAL A 263 -25.12 12.56 -14.97
N SER A 264 -25.17 11.23 -14.81
CA SER A 264 -24.18 10.33 -15.43
C SER A 264 -24.50 10.05 -16.90
N VAL A 265 -23.49 9.61 -17.66
CA VAL A 265 -23.68 9.18 -19.06
C VAL A 265 -24.80 8.13 -19.20
N TYR A 266 -24.92 7.21 -18.23
CA TYR A 266 -25.98 6.20 -18.25
C TYR A 266 -27.39 6.82 -18.16
N ALA A 267 -27.53 7.85 -17.33
CA ALA A 267 -28.78 8.59 -17.24
C ALA A 267 -29.05 9.41 -18.52
N GLU A 268 -28.03 10.02 -19.12
CA GLU A 268 -28.16 10.72 -20.42
C GLU A 268 -28.65 9.79 -21.54
N GLU A 269 -28.16 8.54 -21.59
CA GLU A 269 -28.64 7.54 -22.55
C GLU A 269 -30.13 7.23 -22.40
N SER A 270 -30.64 7.29 -21.16
CA SER A 270 -32.07 7.12 -20.89
C SER A 270 -32.89 8.31 -21.41
N PHE A 271 -32.36 9.53 -21.29
CA PHE A 271 -33.00 10.74 -21.84
C PHE A 271 -32.98 10.80 -23.37
N ARG A 272 -32.07 10.09 -24.06
CA ARG A 272 -32.17 9.96 -25.52
C ARG A 272 -33.41 9.19 -25.97
N LYS A 273 -33.90 8.27 -25.14
CA LYS A 273 -35.13 7.49 -25.42
C LYS A 273 -36.38 8.30 -25.06
N HIS A 274 -36.31 9.08 -23.99
CA HIS A 274 -37.38 9.99 -23.54
C HIS A 274 -36.81 11.40 -23.36
N PRO A 275 -36.83 12.24 -24.42
CA PRO A 275 -36.19 13.55 -24.41
C PRO A 275 -36.73 14.45 -23.31
N LEU A 276 -35.81 14.97 -22.49
CA LEU A 276 -36.08 15.99 -21.48
C LEU A 276 -35.55 17.34 -21.96
N VAL A 277 -36.28 18.41 -21.67
CA VAL A 277 -35.88 19.78 -22.00
C VAL A 277 -35.00 20.30 -20.86
N LEU A 278 -33.70 20.02 -20.95
CA LEU A 278 -32.70 20.36 -19.95
C LEU A 278 -31.62 21.26 -20.56
N ASN A 279 -31.15 22.23 -19.77
CA ASN A 279 -29.99 23.04 -20.11
C ASN A 279 -28.75 22.38 -19.52
N ALA A 280 -27.77 22.05 -20.36
CA ALA A 280 -26.49 21.47 -19.90
C ALA A 280 -25.49 22.61 -19.68
N THR A 281 -25.17 22.90 -18.41
CA THR A 281 -24.37 24.06 -18.06
C THR A 281 -22.87 23.77 -18.06
N ASP A 282 -22.47 22.59 -17.57
CA ASP A 282 -21.07 22.19 -17.50
C ASP A 282 -20.93 20.65 -17.53
N SER A 283 -19.73 20.15 -17.80
CA SER A 283 -19.44 18.72 -17.70
C SER A 283 -18.06 18.42 -17.15
N ILE A 284 -18.03 17.51 -16.19
CA ILE A 284 -16.84 17.08 -15.48
C ILE A 284 -16.48 15.66 -15.93
N PHE A 285 -15.25 15.48 -16.38
CA PHE A 285 -14.68 14.18 -16.72
C PHE A 285 -13.69 13.74 -15.65
N GLY A 286 -13.80 12.50 -15.19
CA GLY A 286 -12.89 11.97 -14.18
C GLY A 286 -12.93 10.46 -14.06
N TYR A 287 -12.30 9.95 -13.01
CA TYR A 287 -12.21 8.50 -12.75
C TYR A 287 -13.20 8.10 -11.65
N HIS A 288 -14.07 7.14 -11.96
CA HIS A 288 -14.97 6.52 -11.00
C HIS A 288 -14.23 5.38 -10.31
N TYR A 289 -13.65 5.64 -9.14
CA TYR A 289 -12.72 4.70 -8.50
C TYR A 289 -13.38 3.38 -8.09
N THR A 290 -14.64 3.38 -7.65
CA THR A 290 -15.37 2.16 -7.27
C THR A 290 -15.64 1.23 -8.46
N LYS A 291 -15.93 1.79 -9.64
CA LYS A 291 -16.20 1.02 -10.87
C LYS A 291 -14.96 0.82 -11.74
N GLY A 292 -13.85 1.47 -11.41
CA GLY A 292 -12.57 1.33 -12.10
C GLY A 292 -12.56 1.88 -13.53
N ARG A 293 -13.37 2.88 -13.85
CA ARG A 293 -13.53 3.41 -15.21
C ARG A 293 -13.62 4.93 -15.24
N HIS A 294 -13.27 5.53 -16.37
CA HIS A 294 -13.54 6.93 -16.60
C HIS A 294 -15.04 7.15 -16.83
N GLU A 295 -15.58 8.21 -16.23
CA GLU A 295 -16.99 8.56 -16.33
C GLU A 295 -17.12 10.08 -16.48
N LYS A 296 -18.09 10.50 -17.30
CA LYS A 296 -18.46 11.90 -17.48
C LYS A 296 -19.73 12.18 -16.68
N LEU A 297 -19.72 13.28 -15.95
CA LEU A 297 -20.88 13.81 -15.24
C LEU A 297 -21.25 15.15 -15.86
N THR A 298 -22.51 15.34 -16.19
CA THR A 298 -23.02 16.59 -16.77
C THR A 298 -23.92 17.27 -15.76
N ILE A 299 -23.71 18.57 -15.59
CA ILE A 299 -24.53 19.42 -14.73
C ILE A 299 -25.65 19.96 -15.59
N VAL A 300 -26.88 19.74 -15.15
CA VAL A 300 -28.08 20.12 -15.89
C VAL A 300 -29.06 20.87 -15.01
N GLU A 301 -29.74 21.82 -15.63
CA GLU A 301 -30.82 22.63 -15.06
C GLU A 301 -32.08 22.44 -15.90
N ARG A 302 -33.24 22.68 -15.31
CA ARG A 302 -34.49 22.76 -16.08
C ARG A 302 -34.51 24.06 -16.87
N ILE A 303 -34.86 23.99 -18.15
CA ILE A 303 -35.15 25.19 -18.93
C ILE A 303 -36.47 25.77 -18.42
N SER A 304 -36.42 26.99 -17.89
CA SER A 304 -37.61 27.78 -17.60
C SER A 304 -38.25 28.21 -18.92
N GLU A 305 -39.49 27.77 -19.16
CA GLU A 305 -40.37 28.31 -20.22
C GLU A 305 -40.83 29.74 -19.89
#